data_AF-A0A374T373-F1
#
_entry.id   AF-A0A374T373-F1
#
_cell.length_a   1.000
_cell.length_b   1.000
_cell.length_c   1.000
_cell.angle_alpha   90.00
_cell.angle_beta   90.00
_cell.angle_gamma   90.00
#
_symmetry.space_group_name_H-M   'P 1'
#
loop_
_entity.id
_entity.type
_entity.pdbx_description
1 polymer ?
#
loop_
_entity_poly.entity_id
_entity_poly.type
_entity_poly.pdbx_seq_one_letter_code
_entity_poly.pdbx_strand_id
1 'polypeptide(L)'
;MIACLLFLSCSVGDKSNSQVTEASALTSNVQENKSEQETKIAKEANSVQGNLGLELSQTHFTNKPQVVTLTITNNSPWTCIVGYEYFIEKENKGWKKIPLKNAAFIEIGLGIRPNTARKFQIDLGNVRQKYTKGTYRIGKKMRIETTEGYRDTTGYCSFNVL
;
A
#
# COMPACT_ATOMS: atom_id res chain seq x y z
N MET A 1 -52.35 -16.07 -22.19
CA MET A 1 -53.05 -15.54 -21.01
C MET A 1 -53.00 -16.64 -19.95
N ILE A 2 -52.61 -16.33 -18.70
CA ILE A 2 -52.55 -17.27 -17.53
C ILE A 2 -51.48 -18.38 -17.68
N ALA A 3 -50.84 -18.90 -16.62
CA ALA A 3 -50.29 -18.34 -15.37
C ALA A 3 -49.32 -19.38 -14.77
N CYS A 4 -48.47 -19.00 -13.83
CA CYS A 4 -47.57 -19.92 -13.12
C CYS A 4 -48.33 -20.98 -12.30
N LEU A 5 -47.74 -22.18 -12.20
CA LEU A 5 -47.97 -23.12 -11.09
C LEU A 5 -46.63 -23.77 -10.72
N LEU A 6 -46.03 -23.25 -9.64
CA LEU A 6 -44.99 -23.95 -8.88
C LEU A 6 -45.66 -25.04 -8.05
N PHE A 7 -45.04 -26.22 -7.90
CA PHE A 7 -44.96 -27.00 -6.66
C PHE A 7 -44.10 -28.24 -6.88
N LEU A 8 -43.07 -28.44 -6.05
CA LEU A 8 -42.64 -29.77 -5.56
C LEU A 8 -41.64 -29.59 -4.39
N SER A 9 -41.66 -30.54 -3.47
CA SER A 9 -41.28 -30.38 -2.06
C SER A 9 -40.07 -31.26 -1.63
N CYS A 10 -39.72 -31.15 -0.35
CA CYS A 10 -38.69 -31.84 0.46
C CYS A 10 -38.48 -33.35 0.14
N SER A 11 -37.39 -34.04 0.53
CA SER A 11 -36.69 -33.99 1.84
C SER A 11 -35.33 -34.73 1.86
N VAL A 12 -34.70 -34.76 3.04
CA VAL A 12 -33.35 -35.24 3.44
C VAL A 12 -33.25 -36.76 3.69
N GLY A 13 -32.03 -37.32 3.51
CA GLY A 13 -31.49 -38.61 3.99
C GLY A 13 -30.17 -38.86 3.22
N ASP A 14 -29.02 -39.28 3.74
CA ASP A 14 -28.59 -40.19 4.83
C ASP A 14 -27.11 -39.78 5.20
N LYS A 15 -26.32 -40.31 6.16
CA LYS A 15 -26.45 -41.36 7.21
C LYS A 15 -25.42 -41.09 8.34
N SER A 16 -25.33 -41.97 9.35
CA SER A 16 -24.26 -42.03 10.36
C SER A 16 -23.69 -43.46 10.49
N ASN A 17 -22.42 -43.64 10.93
CA ASN A 17 -21.94 -44.85 11.63
C ASN A 17 -20.58 -44.64 12.36
N SER A 18 -20.21 -45.55 13.28
CA SER A 18 -19.01 -45.57 14.16
C SER A 18 -18.14 -46.84 13.88
N GLN A 19 -17.03 -47.23 14.53
CA GLN A 19 -16.35 -46.88 15.81
C GLN A 19 -14.87 -47.38 15.80
N VAL A 20 -14.15 -47.29 16.93
CA VAL A 20 -12.86 -48.00 17.31
C VAL A 20 -11.58 -47.35 16.71
N THR A 21 -10.58 -46.77 17.42
CA THR A 21 -9.72 -47.15 18.61
C THR A 21 -8.50 -48.02 18.18
N GLU A 22 -7.22 -47.82 18.57
CA GLU A 22 -6.56 -47.06 19.66
C GLU A 22 -5.13 -46.53 19.33
N ALA A 23 -4.51 -45.81 20.29
CA ALA A 23 -3.07 -45.59 20.62
C ALA A 23 -1.95 -45.44 19.54
N SER A 24 -1.23 -44.29 19.58
CA SER A 24 0.20 -44.18 20.02
C SER A 24 0.96 -42.96 19.44
N ALA A 25 2.05 -42.57 20.11
CA ALA A 25 3.16 -41.70 19.68
C ALA A 25 2.97 -40.17 19.53
N LEU A 26 3.50 -39.49 20.56
CA LEU A 26 3.96 -38.10 20.64
C LEU A 26 4.87 -37.66 19.45
N THR A 27 4.68 -36.44 18.86
CA THR A 27 5.67 -35.32 18.77
C THR A 27 5.42 -34.27 17.64
N SER A 28 6.09 -33.11 17.81
CA SER A 28 6.38 -32.00 16.86
C SER A 28 5.26 -31.05 16.37
N ASN A 29 5.02 -30.01 17.18
CA ASN A 29 5.21 -28.57 16.93
C ASN A 29 5.04 -27.95 15.51
N VAL A 30 4.62 -26.67 15.57
CA VAL A 30 4.74 -25.58 14.56
C VAL A 30 3.72 -25.57 13.42
N GLN A 31 2.61 -24.84 13.62
CA GLN A 31 1.96 -24.08 12.53
C GLN A 31 0.96 -23.00 13.03
N GLU A 32 1.38 -21.92 13.71
CA GLU A 32 0.47 -20.78 13.97
C GLU A 32 1.14 -19.39 13.97
N ASN A 33 2.12 -19.18 13.08
CA ASN A 33 2.88 -17.92 13.01
C ASN A 33 2.82 -17.24 11.63
N LYS A 34 1.82 -17.53 10.79
CA LYS A 34 1.71 -16.96 9.42
C LYS A 34 0.83 -15.71 9.32
N SER A 35 -0.31 -15.63 10.01
CA SER A 35 -1.27 -14.51 9.84
C SER A 35 -0.80 -13.18 10.47
N GLU A 36 0.00 -13.24 11.55
CA GLU A 36 0.46 -12.03 12.24
C GLU A 36 1.57 -11.27 11.48
N GLN A 37 2.38 -11.96 10.67
CA GLN A 37 3.45 -11.31 9.91
C GLN A 37 2.92 -10.54 8.70
N GLU A 38 1.92 -11.08 7.98
CA GLU A 38 1.30 -10.42 6.83
C GLU A 38 0.61 -9.09 7.25
N THR A 39 0.03 -9.05 8.45
CA THR A 39 -0.63 -7.85 9.01
C THR A 39 0.36 -6.74 9.42
N LYS A 40 1.59 -7.08 9.84
CA LYS A 40 2.63 -6.06 10.13
C LYS A 40 3.27 -5.49 8.87
N ILE A 41 3.53 -6.31 7.86
CA ILE A 41 4.20 -5.90 6.62
C ILE A 41 3.34 -4.90 5.81
N ALA A 42 2.01 -5.03 5.85
CA ALA A 42 1.10 -4.08 5.22
C ALA A 42 1.06 -2.70 5.91
N LYS A 43 1.40 -2.61 7.21
CA LYS A 43 1.22 -1.38 8.00
C LYS A 43 2.36 -0.36 7.82
N GLU A 44 3.55 -0.78 7.40
CA GLU A 44 4.67 0.13 7.08
C GLU A 44 4.60 0.73 5.65
N ALA A 45 3.75 0.18 4.79
CA ALA A 45 3.50 0.71 3.44
C ALA A 45 2.79 2.07 3.46
N ASN A 46 1.88 2.22 4.42
CA ASN A 46 0.89 3.29 4.46
C ASN A 46 1.28 4.33 5.51
N SER A 47 1.74 5.49 5.05
CA SER A 47 2.06 6.60 5.95
C SER A 47 0.88 7.54 6.06
N VAL A 48 0.49 7.83 7.31
CA VAL A 48 -0.47 8.88 7.63
C VAL A 48 0.32 10.05 8.21
N GLN A 49 0.34 11.17 7.51
CA GLN A 49 0.96 12.40 7.96
C GLN A 49 -0.12 13.44 8.26
N GLY A 50 -0.59 13.47 9.51
CA GLY A 50 -1.77 14.22 9.89
C GLY A 50 -2.99 13.73 9.11
N ASN A 51 -3.63 14.63 8.34
CA ASN A 51 -4.81 14.30 7.55
C ASN A 51 -4.51 13.85 6.11
N LEU A 52 -3.24 13.60 5.76
CA LEU A 52 -2.85 13.06 4.44
C LEU A 52 -2.40 11.61 4.57
N GLY A 53 -3.04 10.71 3.83
CA GLY A 53 -2.63 9.31 3.68
C GLY A 53 -1.85 9.11 2.38
N LEU A 54 -0.77 8.34 2.43
CA LEU A 54 0.02 7.93 1.27
C LEU A 54 0.15 6.41 1.24
N GLU A 55 -0.08 5.82 0.07
CA GLU A 55 -0.10 4.36 -0.15
C GLU A 55 0.53 3.99 -1.50
N LEU A 56 1.37 2.95 -1.52
CA LEU A 56 1.95 2.40 -2.75
C LEU A 56 1.25 1.12 -3.17
N SER A 57 0.97 0.99 -4.47
CA SER A 57 0.40 -0.23 -5.06
C SER A 57 1.30 -1.48 -4.94
N GLN A 58 2.59 -1.29 -4.66
CA GLN A 58 3.55 -2.36 -4.39
C GLN A 58 4.68 -1.82 -3.51
N THR A 59 5.03 -2.55 -2.45
CA THR A 59 6.11 -2.18 -1.51
C THR A 59 7.26 -3.17 -1.44
N HIS A 60 7.18 -4.31 -2.14
CA HIS A 60 8.20 -5.35 -2.11
C HIS A 60 8.59 -5.74 -3.53
N PHE A 61 9.87 -5.60 -3.87
CA PHE A 61 10.39 -5.83 -5.21
C PHE A 61 11.56 -6.83 -5.18
N THR A 62 11.35 -8.00 -5.78
CA THR A 62 12.38 -9.04 -6.00
C THR A 62 13.34 -8.70 -7.15
N ASN A 63 12.94 -7.77 -8.01
CA ASN A 63 13.71 -7.25 -9.13
C ASN A 63 13.85 -5.73 -9.00
N LYS A 64 14.85 -5.14 -9.67
CA LYS A 64 15.00 -3.67 -9.72
C LYS A 64 13.71 -3.01 -10.22
N PRO A 65 13.01 -2.18 -9.40
CA PRO A 65 11.68 -1.65 -9.72
C PRO A 65 11.66 -0.73 -10.94
N GLN A 66 10.48 -0.54 -11.53
CA GLN A 66 10.27 0.28 -12.73
C GLN A 66 9.24 1.40 -12.48
N VAL A 67 7.97 1.07 -12.31
CA VAL A 67 6.91 2.06 -12.03
C VAL A 67 6.06 1.54 -10.88
N VAL A 68 5.63 2.44 -10.00
CA VAL A 68 4.65 2.15 -8.94
C VAL A 68 3.57 3.23 -8.91
N THR A 69 2.33 2.86 -8.64
CA THR A 69 1.27 3.83 -8.38
C THR A 69 1.34 4.27 -6.92
N LEU A 70 1.47 5.57 -6.69
CA LEU A 70 1.29 6.21 -5.39
C LEU A 70 -0.10 6.83 -5.33
N THR A 71 -0.90 6.42 -4.35
CA THR A 71 -2.17 7.08 -4.01
C THR A 71 -1.90 8.09 -2.88
N ILE A 72 -2.35 9.32 -3.06
CA ILE A 72 -2.38 10.34 -1.99
C ILE A 72 -3.84 10.65 -1.69
N THR A 73 -4.25 10.42 -0.45
CA THR A 73 -5.62 10.64 0.05
C THR A 73 -5.61 11.85 0.97
N ASN A 74 -6.45 12.84 0.68
CA ASN A 74 -6.63 14.03 1.49
C ASN A 74 -7.87 13.89 2.36
N ASN A 75 -7.69 13.54 3.63
CA ASN A 75 -8.76 13.46 4.64
C ASN A 75 -8.91 14.78 5.43
N SER A 76 -8.36 15.90 4.91
CA SER A 76 -8.51 17.22 5.52
C SER A 76 -9.71 17.98 4.93
N PRO A 77 -10.24 19.00 5.63
CA PRO A 77 -11.30 19.85 5.09
C PRO A 77 -10.82 20.87 4.04
N TRP A 78 -9.53 20.92 3.71
CA TRP A 78 -8.93 21.89 2.78
C TRP A 78 -8.33 21.22 1.54
N THR A 79 -8.00 21.98 0.50
CA THR A 79 -7.30 21.44 -0.68
C THR A 79 -5.84 21.13 -0.34
N CYS A 80 -5.36 19.98 -0.81
CA CYS A 80 -3.94 19.64 -0.80
C CYS A 80 -3.37 19.80 -2.21
N ILE A 81 -2.48 20.77 -2.43
CA ILE A 81 -1.74 20.96 -3.67
C ILE A 81 -0.47 20.10 -3.64
N VAL A 82 -0.23 19.36 -4.72
CA VAL A 82 0.96 18.50 -4.88
C VAL A 82 1.36 18.48 -6.36
N GLY A 83 2.65 18.59 -6.67
CA GLY A 83 3.10 18.52 -8.06
C GLY A 83 3.40 17.09 -8.52
N TYR A 84 4.05 16.93 -9.67
CA TYR A 84 4.49 15.61 -10.15
C TYR A 84 5.79 15.15 -9.48
N GLU A 85 6.63 16.09 -9.05
CA GLU A 85 7.96 15.85 -8.47
C GLU A 85 7.93 14.92 -7.26
N TYR A 86 8.90 14.02 -7.21
CA TYR A 86 9.14 13.14 -6.08
C TYR A 86 10.65 13.00 -5.89
N PHE A 87 11.05 12.41 -4.77
CA PHE A 87 12.43 11.99 -4.57
C PHE A 87 12.48 10.60 -3.96
N ILE A 88 13.61 9.93 -4.12
CA ILE A 88 13.86 8.60 -3.56
C ILE A 88 15.03 8.72 -2.58
N GLU A 89 14.87 8.13 -1.40
CA GLU A 89 15.91 7.99 -0.40
C GLU A 89 16.15 6.50 -0.09
N LYS A 90 17.39 6.15 0.24
CA LYS A 90 17.76 4.85 0.79
C LYS A 90 18.09 4.99 2.26
N GLU A 91 17.63 4.07 3.11
CA GLU A 91 18.13 3.95 4.47
C GLU A 91 19.52 3.31 4.49
N ASN A 92 20.52 4.04 5.02
CA ASN A 92 21.87 3.53 5.24
C ASN A 92 22.60 4.37 6.31
N LYS A 93 22.29 4.07 7.58
CA LYS A 93 22.69 4.85 8.76
C LYS A 93 22.14 6.28 8.67
N GLY A 94 20.86 6.38 8.36
CA GLY A 94 20.13 7.58 7.97
C GLY A 94 19.73 7.59 6.49
N TRP A 95 18.62 8.27 6.21
CA TRP A 95 18.05 8.43 4.88
C TRP A 95 18.94 9.30 3.98
N LYS A 96 19.34 8.76 2.83
CA LYS A 96 20.21 9.43 1.86
C LYS A 96 19.54 9.52 0.49
N LYS A 97 19.45 10.74 -0.04
CA LYS A 97 18.77 11.05 -1.30
C LYS A 97 19.54 10.45 -2.48
N ILE A 98 18.81 9.79 -3.37
CA ILE A 98 19.34 9.21 -4.60
C ILE A 98 19.09 10.22 -5.73
N PRO A 99 20.13 10.74 -6.41
CA PRO A 99 19.93 11.63 -7.54
C PRO A 99 19.20 10.91 -8.68
N LEU A 100 18.05 11.44 -9.08
CA LEU A 100 17.31 11.02 -10.27
C LEU A 100 18.12 11.41 -11.53
N LYS A 101 18.03 10.62 -12.59
CA LYS A 101 18.66 10.93 -13.90
C LYS A 101 17.85 11.96 -14.68
N ASN A 102 16.54 11.74 -14.76
CA ASN A 102 15.61 12.55 -15.55
C ASN A 102 14.62 13.22 -14.59
N ALA A 103 15.09 14.19 -13.82
CA ALA A 103 14.24 15.04 -12.98
C ALA A 103 13.57 16.11 -13.85
N ALA A 104 12.49 15.75 -14.55
CA ALA A 104 11.63 16.73 -15.21
C ALA A 104 10.87 17.53 -14.15
N PHE A 105 11.26 18.79 -13.93
CA PHE A 105 10.58 19.71 -13.01
C PHE A 105 9.32 20.27 -13.66
N ILE A 106 8.27 19.45 -13.71
CA ILE A 106 6.92 19.90 -14.10
C ILE A 106 6.28 20.56 -12.87
N GLU A 107 6.51 21.86 -12.70
CA GLU A 107 5.88 22.69 -11.65
C GLU A 107 4.40 22.99 -11.96
N ILE A 108 3.59 21.93 -12.09
CA ILE A 108 2.13 22.01 -12.15
C ILE A 108 1.58 21.54 -10.81
N GLY A 109 1.04 22.46 -10.02
CA GLY A 109 0.34 22.15 -8.78
C GLY A 109 -1.00 21.46 -9.06
N LEU A 110 -1.18 20.24 -8.58
CA LEU A 110 -2.41 19.46 -8.74
C LEU A 110 -3.18 19.41 -7.42
N GLY A 111 -4.33 20.09 -7.35
CA GLY A 111 -5.18 20.10 -6.16
C GLY A 111 -5.96 18.80 -5.95
N ILE A 112 -5.75 18.15 -4.80
CA ILE A 112 -6.55 17.05 -4.26
C ILE A 112 -7.61 17.66 -3.33
N ARG A 113 -8.89 17.52 -3.68
CA ARG A 113 -10.00 18.12 -2.93
C ARG A 113 -10.18 17.47 -1.54
N PRO A 114 -10.84 18.15 -0.59
CA PRO A 114 -11.22 17.57 0.69
C PRO A 114 -11.90 16.20 0.54
N ASN A 115 -11.50 15.23 1.37
CA ASN A 115 -12.02 13.85 1.39
C ASN A 115 -11.95 13.12 0.03
N THR A 116 -10.93 13.42 -0.79
CA THR A 116 -10.69 12.73 -2.08
C THR A 116 -9.24 12.22 -2.17
N ALA A 117 -8.99 11.34 -3.15
CA ALA A 117 -7.66 10.82 -3.43
C ALA A 117 -7.24 11.08 -4.89
N ARG A 118 -5.94 11.21 -5.14
CA ARG A 118 -5.33 11.22 -6.48
C ARG A 118 -4.20 10.21 -6.58
N LYS A 119 -4.10 9.57 -7.74
CA LYS A 119 -3.05 8.60 -8.08
C LYS A 119 -1.95 9.27 -8.92
N PHE A 120 -0.71 8.86 -8.69
CA PHE A 120 0.50 9.32 -9.37
C PHE A 120 1.30 8.10 -9.82
N GLN A 121 1.84 8.12 -11.04
CA GLN A 121 2.81 7.11 -11.48
C GLN A 121 4.22 7.59 -11.12
N ILE A 122 4.95 6.78 -10.36
CA ILE A 122 6.30 7.09 -9.89
C ILE A 122 7.30 6.19 -10.63
N ASP A 123 8.15 6.80 -11.44
CA ASP A 123 9.23 6.13 -12.19
C ASP A 123 10.42 5.78 -11.29
N LEU A 124 10.35 4.62 -10.63
CA LEU A 124 11.48 4.05 -9.90
C LEU A 124 12.63 3.62 -10.87
N GLY A 125 12.31 3.35 -12.13
CA GLY A 125 13.25 3.03 -13.20
C GLY A 125 14.30 4.12 -13.44
N ASN A 126 13.98 5.38 -13.13
CA ASN A 126 14.88 6.53 -13.20
C ASN A 126 16.23 6.29 -12.49
N VAL A 127 16.21 5.54 -11.37
CA VAL A 127 17.41 5.18 -10.59
C VAL A 127 17.68 3.68 -10.57
N ARG A 128 17.15 2.91 -11.54
CA ARG A 128 17.18 1.43 -11.57
C ARG A 128 18.53 0.78 -11.25
N GLN A 129 19.63 1.39 -11.71
CA GLN A 129 21.00 0.88 -11.50
C GLN A 129 21.60 1.20 -10.11
N LYS A 130 20.98 2.07 -9.32
CA LYS A 130 21.40 2.45 -7.96
C LYS A 130 20.72 1.60 -6.87
N TYR A 131 19.76 0.75 -7.23
CA TYR A 131 19.15 -0.19 -6.29
C TYR A 131 20.08 -1.35 -5.95
N THR A 132 20.15 -1.63 -4.65
CA THR A 132 20.65 -2.86 -4.04
C THR A 132 19.57 -3.35 -3.08
N LYS A 133 19.75 -4.53 -2.48
CA LYS A 133 18.93 -4.95 -1.33
C LYS A 133 18.87 -3.85 -0.25
N GLY A 134 17.70 -3.68 0.38
CA GLY A 134 17.46 -2.77 1.50
C GLY A 134 16.17 -1.96 1.38
N THR A 135 15.94 -1.10 2.37
CA THR A 135 14.75 -0.24 2.48
C THR A 135 14.99 1.14 1.86
N TYR A 136 13.96 1.61 1.16
CA TYR A 136 13.90 2.86 0.43
C TYR A 136 12.61 3.58 0.79
N ARG A 137 12.54 4.89 0.53
CA ARG A 137 11.27 5.64 0.60
C ARG A 137 11.14 6.63 -0.56
N ILE A 138 9.90 6.81 -1.01
CA ILE A 138 9.50 7.90 -1.92
C ILE A 138 9.04 9.06 -1.04
N GLY A 139 9.57 10.26 -1.28
CA GLY A 139 9.09 11.50 -0.65
C GLY A 139 8.31 12.37 -1.64
N LYS A 140 7.19 12.94 -1.18
CA LYS A 140 6.36 13.91 -1.90
C LYS A 140 6.19 15.18 -1.08
N LYS A 141 6.57 16.32 -1.66
CA LYS A 141 6.20 17.64 -1.12
C LYS A 141 4.72 17.89 -1.37
N MET A 142 4.04 18.48 -0.40
CA MET A 142 2.61 18.78 -0.46
C MET A 142 2.35 20.08 0.29
N ARG A 143 1.36 20.85 -0.16
CA ARG A 143 0.91 22.10 0.46
C ARG A 143 -0.56 21.96 0.80
N ILE A 144 -0.92 22.10 2.07
CA ILE A 144 -2.31 22.10 2.52
C ILE A 144 -2.72 23.57 2.69
N GLU A 145 -3.77 23.99 1.97
CA GLU A 145 -4.40 25.29 2.19
C GLU A 145 -5.01 25.35 3.60
N THR A 146 -5.00 26.49 4.27
CA THR A 146 -5.65 26.67 5.58
C THR A 146 -6.28 28.05 5.70
N THR A 147 -7.03 28.30 6.77
CA THR A 147 -7.52 29.65 7.11
C THR A 147 -6.40 30.66 7.40
N GLU A 148 -5.18 30.17 7.64
CA GLU A 148 -3.96 30.94 7.93
C GLU A 148 -3.09 31.12 6.65
N GLY A 149 -3.59 30.70 5.49
CA GLY A 149 -2.85 30.68 4.22
C GLY A 149 -2.56 29.24 3.77
N TYR A 150 -1.37 28.73 4.10
CA TYR A 150 -0.99 27.36 3.76
C TYR A 150 0.06 26.78 4.72
N ARG A 151 0.15 25.45 4.77
CA ARG A 151 1.27 24.73 5.40
C ARG A 151 1.90 23.74 4.42
N ASP A 152 3.21 23.85 4.28
CA ASP A 152 4.02 22.90 3.50
C ASP A 152 4.37 21.68 4.37
N THR A 153 4.31 20.49 3.78
CA THR A 153 4.66 19.21 4.43
C THR A 153 5.35 18.28 3.43
N THR A 154 5.92 17.17 3.91
CA THR A 154 6.50 16.13 3.04
C THR A 154 6.14 14.76 3.56
N GLY A 155 5.30 14.04 2.80
CA GLY A 155 4.87 12.69 3.10
C GLY A 155 5.81 11.66 2.47
N TYR A 156 5.88 10.47 3.07
CA TYR A 156 6.81 9.42 2.68
C TYR A 156 6.09 8.07 2.57
N CYS A 157 6.43 7.25 1.58
CA CYS A 157 6.06 5.82 1.56
C CYS A 157 7.31 4.95 1.43
N SER A 158 7.41 3.94 2.28
CA SER A 158 8.53 3.00 2.30
C SER A 158 8.30 1.82 1.34
N PHE A 159 9.39 1.32 0.76
CA PHE A 159 9.40 0.09 -0.03
C PHE A 159 10.75 -0.63 0.11
N ASN A 160 10.74 -1.95 -0.09
CA ASN A 160 11.88 -2.83 0.06
C ASN A 160 12.29 -3.41 -1.30
N VAL A 161 13.60 -3.38 -1.56
CA VAL A 161 14.23 -4.19 -2.61
C VAL A 161 14.86 -5.39 -1.91
N LEU A 162 14.49 -6.60 -2.35
CA LEU A 162 14.82 -7.86 -1.70
C LEU A 162 16.16 -8.46 -2.16
#